data_AF-A0A1S1QDL9-F1
#
_entry.id   AF-A0A1S1QDL9-F1
#
_cell.length_a   1.000
_cell.length_b   1.000
_cell.length_c   1.000
_cell.angle_alpha   90.00
_cell.angle_beta   90.00
_cell.angle_gamma   90.00
#
_symmetry.space_group_name_H-M   'P 1'
#
loop_
_entity.id
_entity.type
_entity.pdbx_description
1 polymer ?
#
loop_
_entity_poly.entity_id
_entity_poly.type
_entity_poly.pdbx_seq_one_letter_code
_entity_poly.pdbx_strand_id
1 'polypeptide(L)'
;MIPHIELTESQHRILAELMVGDLPSSGHEPAASAAAEARGLTARMLAAEVPAMRWKQLVSEADGVLTVTTLGAAIFHRARQEEAEARLAAVVSFADVLEAAAGSPRAARRAPHALRRLAQGVLSRDQAVRHLLA
;
A
#
# COMPACT_ATOMS: atom_id res chain seq x y z
N MET A 1 -9.27 -16.44 -12.58
CA MET A 1 -8.67 -15.21 -13.13
C MET A 1 -9.15 -14.04 -12.28
N ILE A 2 -8.24 -13.29 -11.64
CA ILE A 2 -8.60 -12.12 -10.82
C ILE A 2 -8.79 -10.93 -11.78
N PRO A 3 -9.92 -10.19 -11.74
CA PRO A 3 -10.12 -9.05 -12.61
C PRO A 3 -9.05 -7.97 -12.36
N HIS A 4 -8.72 -7.20 -13.39
CA HIS A 4 -7.80 -6.07 -13.23
C HIS A 4 -8.59 -4.85 -12.74
N ILE A 5 -8.42 -4.54 -11.45
CA ILE A 5 -9.00 -3.37 -10.81
C ILE A 5 -7.85 -2.62 -10.16
N GLU A 6 -7.55 -1.42 -10.64
CA GLU A 6 -6.61 -0.52 -9.99
C GLU A 6 -7.28 0.07 -8.74
N LEU A 7 -6.60 -0.08 -7.60
CA LEU A 7 -7.03 0.52 -6.34
C LEU A 7 -6.46 1.93 -6.24
N THR A 8 -7.29 2.88 -5.83
CA THR A 8 -6.79 4.17 -5.36
C THR A 8 -6.04 3.98 -4.03
N GLU A 9 -5.19 4.94 -3.64
CA GLU A 9 -4.49 4.91 -2.35
C GLU A 9 -5.48 4.78 -1.18
N SER A 10 -6.59 5.52 -1.24
CA SER A 10 -7.67 5.45 -0.25
C SER A 10 -8.32 4.06 -0.18
N GLN A 11 -8.61 3.44 -1.33
CA GLN A 11 -9.20 2.09 -1.39
C GLN A 11 -8.23 1.04 -0.85
N HIS A 12 -6.95 1.14 -1.21
CA HIS A 12 -5.91 0.27 -0.68
C HIS A 12 -5.79 0.40 0.84
N ARG A 13 -5.85 1.63 1.37
CA ARG A 13 -5.81 1.88 2.82
C ARG A 13 -7.02 1.30 3.54
N ILE A 14 -8.23 1.48 3.02
CA ILE A 14 -9.44 0.89 3.60
C ILE A 14 -9.36 -0.64 3.60
N LEU A 15 -8.94 -1.26 2.49
CA LEU A 15 -8.76 -2.71 2.42
C LEU A 15 -7.68 -3.19 3.39
N ALA A 16 -6.56 -2.46 3.55
CA ALA A 16 -5.52 -2.81 4.51
C ALA A 16 -6.06 -2.89 5.94
N GLU A 17 -6.87 -1.93 6.36
CA GLU A 17 -7.47 -1.93 7.70
C GLU A 17 -8.56 -2.99 7.87
N LEU A 18 -9.34 -3.28 6.83
CA LEU A 18 -10.32 -4.37 6.85
C LEU A 18 -9.66 -5.76 6.87
N MET A 19 -8.46 -5.89 6.31
CA MET A 19 -7.65 -7.12 6.41
C MET A 19 -7.10 -7.35 7.82
N VAL A 20 -6.99 -6.30 8.65
CA VAL A 20 -6.65 -6.42 10.08
C VAL A 20 -7.87 -6.86 10.90
N GLY A 21 -9.06 -6.41 10.50
CA GLY A 21 -10.32 -6.88 11.05
C GLY A 21 -11.50 -6.05 10.58
N ASP A 22 -12.71 -6.51 10.85
CA ASP A 22 -13.92 -5.83 10.40
C ASP A 22 -14.09 -4.45 11.06
N LEU A 23 -14.86 -3.59 10.40
CA LEU A 23 -15.19 -2.26 10.88
C LEU A 23 -16.70 -2.14 11.07
N PRO A 24 -17.18 -1.47 12.13
CA PRO A 24 -18.58 -1.08 12.18
C PRO A 24 -18.89 -0.16 10.99
N SER A 25 -20.01 -0.42 10.32
CA SER A 25 -20.52 0.41 9.24
C SER A 25 -20.78 1.81 9.76
N SER A 26 -20.48 2.81 8.94
CA SER A 26 -20.63 4.24 9.23
C SER A 26 -22.09 4.71 9.31
N GLY A 27 -23.02 3.85 9.73
CA GLY A 27 -24.43 4.18 9.88
C GLY A 27 -24.65 5.15 11.03
N HIS A 28 -24.38 6.44 10.83
CA HIS A 28 -24.65 7.59 11.73
C HIS A 28 -24.24 7.47 13.21
N GLU A 29 -23.70 6.34 13.66
CA GLU A 29 -23.36 6.11 15.05
C GLU A 29 -21.96 6.66 15.35
N PRO A 30 -21.84 7.52 16.37
CA PRO A 30 -20.55 8.11 16.74
C PRO A 30 -19.52 7.05 17.17
N ALA A 31 -19.96 5.91 17.70
CA ALA A 31 -19.09 4.78 18.04
C ALA A 31 -18.45 4.14 16.80
N ALA A 32 -19.16 4.06 15.68
CA ALA A 32 -18.63 3.52 14.43
C ALA A 32 -17.56 4.45 13.82
N SER A 33 -17.79 5.77 13.90
CA SER A 33 -16.80 6.76 13.47
C SER A 33 -15.52 6.68 14.31
N ALA A 34 -15.65 6.57 15.63
CA ALA A 34 -14.49 6.48 16.53
C ALA A 34 -13.63 5.24 16.27
N ALA A 35 -14.25 4.09 15.97
CA ALA A 35 -13.53 2.85 15.65
C ALA A 35 -12.74 2.97 14.34
N ALA A 36 -13.32 3.59 13.30
CA ALA A 36 -12.63 3.86 12.04
C ALA A 36 -11.47 4.84 12.22
N GLU A 37 -11.68 5.92 12.98
CA GLU A 37 -10.67 6.94 13.26
C GLU A 37 -9.48 6.39 14.06
N ALA A 38 -9.72 5.46 14.99
CA ALA A 38 -8.66 4.75 15.72
C ALA A 38 -7.73 3.95 14.78
N ARG A 39 -8.22 3.56 13.60
CA ARG A 39 -7.45 2.92 12.52
C ARG A 39 -6.97 3.91 11.45
N GLY A 40 -7.07 5.21 11.72
CA GLY A 40 -6.65 6.27 10.81
C GLY A 40 -7.54 6.41 9.56
N LEU A 41 -8.77 5.88 9.59
CA LEU A 41 -9.75 6.04 8.53
C LEU A 41 -10.73 7.16 8.91
N THR A 42 -10.82 8.20 8.07
CA THR A 42 -11.78 9.29 8.32
C THR A 42 -13.18 8.93 7.82
N ALA A 43 -14.22 9.39 8.52
CA ALA A 43 -15.61 9.22 8.07
C ALA A 43 -15.84 9.75 6.64
N ARG A 44 -15.19 10.87 6.28
CA ARG A 44 -15.23 11.43 4.93
C ARG A 44 -14.66 10.49 3.87
N MET A 45 -13.53 9.84 4.17
CA MET A 45 -12.90 8.89 3.26
C MET A 45 -13.76 7.63 3.07
N LEU A 46 -14.33 7.10 4.16
CA LEU A 46 -15.24 5.97 4.09
C LEU A 46 -16.50 6.31 3.28
N ALA A 47 -17.13 7.45 3.55
CA ALA A 47 -18.31 7.90 2.82
C ALA A 47 -18.04 8.10 1.31
N ALA A 48 -16.83 8.51 0.94
CA ALA A 48 -16.44 8.71 -0.45
C ALA A 48 -16.16 7.38 -1.20
N GLU A 49 -15.46 6.44 -0.56
CA GLU A 49 -14.93 5.26 -1.25
C GLU A 49 -15.81 4.00 -1.09
N VAL A 50 -16.43 3.80 0.08
CA VAL A 50 -17.19 2.57 0.39
C VAL A 50 -18.31 2.29 -0.62
N PRO A 51 -19.12 3.27 -1.09
CA PRO A 51 -20.14 3.01 -2.11
C PRO A 51 -19.56 2.40 -3.40
N ALA A 52 -18.45 2.95 -3.89
CA ALA A 52 -17.78 2.44 -5.09
C ALA A 52 -17.15 1.06 -4.85
N MET A 53 -16.57 0.83 -3.67
CA MET A 53 -16.00 -0.47 -3.29
C MET A 53 -17.08 -1.55 -3.16
N ARG A 54 -18.26 -1.22 -2.62
CA ARG A 54 -19.43 -2.12 -2.56
C ARG A 54 -19.95 -2.46 -3.95
N TRP A 55 -20.05 -1.46 -4.83
CA TRP A 55 -20.43 -1.67 -6.24
C TRP A 55 -19.46 -2.61 -6.97
N LYS A 56 -18.15 -2.47 -6.71
CA LYS A 56 -17.09 -3.36 -7.22
C LYS A 56 -16.99 -4.70 -6.48
N GLN A 57 -17.87 -4.96 -5.50
CA GLN A 57 -17.87 -6.15 -4.66
C GLN A 57 -16.54 -6.39 -3.92
N LEU A 58 -15.79 -5.34 -3.61
CA LEU A 58 -14.53 -5.43 -2.85
C LEU A 58 -14.80 -5.54 -1.34
N VAL A 59 -15.91 -4.95 -0.90
CA VAL A 59 -16.36 -4.96 0.49
C VAL A 59 -17.85 -5.28 0.55
N SER A 60 -18.28 -5.89 1.64
CA SER A 60 -19.67 -6.17 1.95
C SER A 60 -20.06 -5.51 3.26
N GLU A 61 -21.34 -5.19 3.39
CA GLU A 61 -21.91 -4.66 4.62
C GLU A 61 -23.09 -5.55 5.02
N ALA A 62 -22.99 -6.15 6.20
CA ALA A 62 -24.03 -6.99 6.79
C ALA A 62 -24.12 -6.69 8.29
N ASP A 63 -25.33 -6.59 8.82
CA ASP A 63 -25.59 -6.34 10.25
C ASP A 63 -24.82 -5.13 10.83
N GLY A 64 -24.66 -4.07 10.03
CA GLY A 64 -23.91 -2.89 10.43
C GLY A 64 -22.40 -3.11 10.54
N VAL A 65 -21.86 -4.12 9.88
CA VAL A 65 -20.42 -4.43 9.85
C VAL A 65 -19.94 -4.43 8.40
N LEU A 66 -18.92 -3.61 8.14
CA LEU A 66 -18.16 -3.57 6.89
C LEU A 66 -17.04 -4.62 6.95
N THR A 67 -17.03 -5.50 5.94
CA THR A 67 -16.13 -6.65 5.84
C THR A 67 -15.49 -6.69 4.45
N VAL A 68 -14.28 -7.25 4.36
CA VAL A 68 -13.62 -7.49 3.07
C VAL A 68 -14.20 -8.76 2.42
N THR A 69 -14.51 -8.70 1.12
CA THR A 69 -14.93 -9.90 0.38
C THR A 69 -13.71 -10.71 -0.06
N THR A 70 -13.91 -11.96 -0.48
CA THR A 70 -12.85 -12.76 -1.13
C THR A 70 -12.25 -12.05 -2.35
N LEU A 71 -13.08 -11.34 -3.12
CA LEU A 71 -12.60 -10.55 -4.27
C LEU A 71 -11.76 -9.36 -3.80
N GLY A 72 -12.22 -8.61 -2.79
CA GLY A 72 -11.45 -7.51 -2.20
C GLY A 72 -10.09 -7.95 -1.69
N ALA A 73 -10.04 -9.08 -0.97
CA ALA A 73 -8.81 -9.66 -0.47
C ALA A 73 -7.87 -10.06 -1.62
N ALA A 74 -8.40 -10.71 -2.67
CA ALA A 74 -7.62 -11.11 -3.83
C ALA A 74 -7.02 -9.90 -4.58
N ILE A 75 -7.80 -8.84 -4.77
CA ILE A 75 -7.34 -7.60 -5.41
C ILE A 75 -6.29 -6.91 -4.54
N PHE A 76 -6.50 -6.83 -3.23
CA PHE A 76 -5.54 -6.27 -2.28
C PHE A 76 -4.20 -7.01 -2.31
N HIS A 77 -4.23 -8.35 -2.21
CA HIS A 77 -3.01 -9.15 -2.23
C HIS A 77 -2.28 -9.07 -3.58
N ARG A 78 -3.02 -9.05 -4.69
CA ARG A 78 -2.44 -8.84 -6.02
C ARG A 78 -1.72 -7.49 -6.10
N ALA A 79 -2.37 -6.39 -5.69
CA ALA A 79 -1.76 -5.07 -5.72
C ALA A 79 -0.48 -5.01 -4.87
N ARG A 80 -0.48 -5.65 -3.69
CA ARG A 80 0.72 -5.75 -2.84
C ARG A 80 1.83 -6.59 -3.46
N GLN A 81 1.47 -7.64 -4.19
CA GLN A 81 2.44 -8.46 -4.92
C GLN A 81 3.08 -7.65 -6.06
N GLU A 82 2.28 -6.96 -6.88
CA GLU A 82 2.78 -6.11 -7.96
C GLU A 82 3.71 -5.01 -7.44
N GLU A 83 3.37 -4.37 -6.30
CA GLU A 83 4.24 -3.40 -5.65
C GLU A 83 5.54 -4.02 -5.11
N ALA A 84 5.48 -5.23 -4.54
CA ALA A 84 6.67 -5.94 -4.08
C ALA A 84 7.59 -6.35 -5.24
N GLU A 85 7.01 -6.84 -6.34
CA GLU A 85 7.74 -7.18 -7.57
C GLU A 85 8.41 -5.94 -8.18
N ALA A 86 7.70 -4.82 -8.28
CA ALA A 86 8.26 -3.56 -8.76
C ALA A 86 9.42 -3.07 -7.88
N ARG A 87 9.30 -3.19 -6.55
CA ARG A 87 10.38 -2.85 -5.62
C ARG A 87 11.58 -3.79 -5.76
N LEU A 88 11.35 -5.09 -5.92
CA LEU A 88 12.43 -6.05 -6.14
C LEU A 88 13.18 -5.73 -7.44
N ALA A 89 12.46 -5.45 -8.53
CA ALA A 89 13.06 -5.03 -9.80
C ALA A 89 13.89 -3.74 -9.64
N ALA A 90 13.39 -2.76 -8.87
CA ALA A 90 14.13 -1.53 -8.58
C ALA A 90 15.40 -1.79 -7.76
N VAL A 91 15.35 -2.70 -6.78
CA VAL A 91 16.50 -3.12 -5.97
C VAL A 91 17.56 -3.82 -6.83
N VAL A 92 17.17 -4.75 -7.70
CA VAL A 92 18.08 -5.42 -8.64
C VAL A 92 18.73 -4.39 -9.55
N SER A 93 17.95 -3.49 -10.14
CA SER A 93 18.50 -2.43 -11.01
C SER A 93 19.40 -1.43 -10.25
N PHE A 94 19.15 -1.22 -8.95
CA PHE A 94 20.04 -0.40 -8.12
C PHE A 94 21.36 -1.13 -7.81
N ALA A 95 21.33 -2.45 -7.67
CA ALA A 95 22.55 -3.25 -7.49
C ALA A 95 23.48 -3.12 -8.71
N ASP A 96 22.96 -3.13 -9.94
CA ASP A 96 23.76 -2.88 -11.15
C ASP A 96 24.52 -1.54 -11.09
N VAL A 97 23.86 -0.49 -10.56
CA VAL A 97 24.49 0.84 -10.38
C VAL A 97 25.57 0.81 -9.30
N LEU A 98 25.36 0.04 -8.22
CA LEU A 98 26.37 -0.14 -7.18
C LEU A 98 27.59 -0.88 -7.69
N GLU A 99 27.40 -1.91 -8.52
CA GLU A 99 28.48 -2.65 -9.17
C GLU A 99 29.27 -1.75 -10.12
N ALA A 100 28.60 -0.92 -10.93
CA ALA A 100 29.26 0.06 -11.79
C ALA A 100 30.04 1.13 -11.00
N ALA A 101 29.61 1.45 -9.78
CA ALA A 101 30.27 2.38 -8.86
C ALA A 101 31.31 1.71 -7.94
N ALA A 102 31.63 0.43 -8.17
CA ALA A 102 32.59 -0.32 -7.38
C ALA A 102 33.93 0.43 -7.31
N GLY A 103 34.43 0.62 -6.09
CA GLY A 103 35.67 1.38 -5.82
C GLY A 103 35.44 2.82 -5.37
N SER A 104 34.23 3.38 -5.45
CA SER A 104 33.91 4.67 -4.84
C SER A 104 33.68 4.54 -3.33
N PRO A 105 34.55 5.10 -2.46
CA PRO A 105 34.37 5.03 -1.00
C PRO A 105 33.10 5.77 -0.55
N ARG A 106 32.66 6.77 -1.33
CA ARG A 106 31.41 7.50 -1.09
C ARG A 106 30.20 6.61 -1.34
N ALA A 107 30.19 5.91 -2.48
CA ALA A 107 29.12 4.99 -2.84
C ALA A 107 28.99 3.88 -1.79
N ALA A 108 30.12 3.29 -1.38
CA ALA A 108 30.16 2.25 -0.35
C ALA A 108 29.54 2.70 0.99
N ARG A 109 29.78 3.95 1.44
CA ARG A 109 29.21 4.47 2.68
C ARG A 109 27.70 4.72 2.61
N ARG A 110 27.18 5.10 1.45
CA ARG A 110 25.77 5.50 1.28
C ARG A 110 24.86 4.39 0.77
N ALA A 111 25.43 3.40 0.10
CA ALA A 111 24.71 2.26 -0.47
C ALA A 111 23.79 1.55 0.53
N PRO A 112 24.20 1.24 1.78
CA PRO A 112 23.32 0.54 2.71
C PRO A 112 22.06 1.34 3.08
N HIS A 113 22.20 2.66 3.24
CA HIS A 113 21.06 3.53 3.55
C HIS A 113 20.12 3.68 2.36
N ALA A 114 20.67 3.96 1.17
CA ALA A 114 19.89 4.09 -0.06
C ALA A 114 19.15 2.79 -0.40
N LEU A 115 19.84 1.64 -0.32
CA LEU A 115 19.26 0.32 -0.54
C LEU A 115 18.14 0.01 0.45
N ARG A 116 18.33 0.28 1.75
CA ARG A 116 17.30 0.06 2.78
C ARG A 116 16.05 0.89 2.49
N ARG A 117 16.22 2.17 2.15
CA ARG A 117 15.10 3.08 1.88
C ARG A 117 14.38 2.72 0.58
N LEU A 118 15.10 2.27 -0.43
CA LEU A 118 14.54 1.73 -1.68
C LEU A 118 13.73 0.45 -1.43
N ALA A 119 14.30 -0.52 -0.69
CA ALA A 119 13.62 -1.77 -0.35
C ALA A 119 12.36 -1.54 0.49
N GLN A 120 12.37 -0.53 1.37
CA GLN A 120 11.20 -0.11 2.15
C GLN A 120 10.14 0.63 1.30
N GLY A 121 10.43 0.96 0.04
CA GLY A 121 9.55 1.74 -0.84
C GLY A 121 9.53 3.25 -0.52
N VAL A 122 10.43 3.74 0.34
CA VAL A 122 10.47 5.14 0.75
C VAL A 122 11.18 6.02 -0.28
N LEU A 123 12.12 5.44 -1.03
CA LEU A 123 12.77 6.10 -2.16
C LEU A 123 12.42 5.38 -3.45
N SER A 124 12.21 6.14 -4.53
CA SER A 124 12.28 5.60 -5.87
C SER A 124 13.73 5.23 -6.24
N ARG A 125 13.89 4.39 -7.27
CA ARG A 125 15.22 4.05 -7.83
C ARG A 125 16.03 5.32 -8.12
N ASP A 126 15.44 6.30 -8.80
CA ASP A 126 16.14 7.53 -9.19
C ASP A 126 16.54 8.38 -7.99
N GLN A 127 15.74 8.38 -6.93
CA GLN A 127 16.13 9.02 -5.67
C GLN A 127 17.27 8.27 -5.00
N ALA A 128 17.25 6.94 -4.96
CA ALA A 128 18.31 6.12 -4.39
C ALA A 128 19.64 6.31 -5.14
N VAL A 129 19.62 6.35 -6.48
CA VAL A 129 20.78 6.66 -7.32
C VAL A 129 21.31 8.08 -7.05
N ARG A 130 20.42 9.07 -6.95
CA ARG A 130 20.83 10.43 -6.56
C ARG A 130 21.47 10.46 -5.17
N HIS A 131 20.95 9.74 -4.19
CA HIS A 131 21.56 9.65 -2.86
C HIS A 131 22.96 9.00 -2.89
N LEU A 132 23.17 8.04 -3.79
CA LEU A 132 24.45 7.36 -3.99
C LEU A 132 25.50 8.28 -4.62
N LEU A 133 25.10 9.06 -5.64
CA LEU A 133 25.99 9.91 -6.44
C LEU A 133 26.18 11.32 -5.87
N ALA A 134 25.19 11.86 -5.16
CA ALA A 134 25.24 13.19 -4.54
C ALA A 134 26.36 13.30 -3.54
#